data_AF-A0A133NXJ2-F1
#
_entry.id   AF-A0A133NXJ2-F1
#
_cell.length_a   1.000
_cell.length_b   1.000
_cell.length_c   1.000
_cell.angle_alpha   90.00
_cell.angle_beta   90.00
_cell.angle_gamma   90.00
#
_symmetry.space_group_name_H-M   'P 1'
#
loop_
_entity.id
_entity.type
_entity.pdbx_description
1 polymer ?
#
loop_
_entity_poly.entity_id
_entity_poly.type
_entity_poly.pdbx_seq_one_letter_code
_entity_poly.pdbx_strand_id
1 'polypeptide(L)'
;MDKQCDSDIKKARVINKLPVKLSSINQIEHLKKQGITFNKQSEDSAISYLSTFSYYFETCSYKKLFSKRVGGSRDGQYIDLDFDQLCKIEQLNRMFQILLLLITLAIESMRQKLS
;
A
#
# COMPACT_ATOMS: atom_id res chain seq x y z
N MET A 1 -42.41 -12.36 -12.12
CA MET A 1 -41.84 -12.71 -13.45
C MET A 1 -40.56 -11.89 -13.61
N ASP A 2 -39.60 -12.09 -12.69
CA ASP A 2 -38.72 -10.98 -12.27
C ASP A 2 -37.28 -11.22 -12.71
N LYS A 3 -37.12 -11.55 -14.00
CA LYS A 3 -35.82 -11.70 -14.67
C LYS A 3 -35.12 -10.36 -14.93
N GLN A 4 -35.73 -9.24 -14.55
CA GLN A 4 -35.20 -7.89 -14.77
C GLN A 4 -34.19 -7.48 -13.69
N CYS A 5 -34.42 -7.85 -12.42
CA CYS A 5 -33.60 -7.40 -11.28
C CYS A 5 -32.17 -8.01 -11.29
N ASP A 6 -32.02 -9.25 -11.77
CA ASP A 6 -30.72 -9.93 -11.87
C ASP A 6 -29.81 -9.35 -12.96
N SER A 7 -30.40 -8.70 -13.97
CA SER A 7 -29.64 -8.10 -15.08
C SER A 7 -29.01 -6.77 -14.69
N ASP A 8 -29.61 -6.05 -13.74
CA ASP A 8 -29.13 -4.77 -13.24
C ASP A 8 -28.00 -4.95 -12.22
N ILE A 9 -28.03 -6.04 -11.42
CA ILE A 9 -26.95 -6.41 -10.49
C ILE A 9 -25.66 -6.77 -11.25
N LYS A 10 -25.76 -7.46 -12.40
CA LYS A 10 -24.58 -7.81 -13.21
C LYS A 10 -23.94 -6.60 -13.90
N LYS A 11 -24.72 -5.58 -14.26
CA LYS A 11 -24.20 -4.35 -14.89
C LYS A 11 -23.46 -3.44 -13.89
N ALA A 12 -23.83 -3.47 -12.61
CA ALA A 12 -23.15 -2.66 -11.58
C ALA A 12 -21.69 -3.09 -11.32
N ARG A 13 -21.30 -4.33 -11.67
CA ARG A 13 -19.94 -4.85 -11.44
C ARG A 13 -18.90 -4.33 -12.44
N VAL A 14 -19.31 -3.64 -13.50
CA VAL A 14 -18.43 -3.16 -14.58
C VAL A 14 -18.12 -1.66 -14.48
N ILE A 15 -18.78 -0.90 -13.60
CA ILE A 15 -18.73 0.58 -13.67
C ILE A 15 -17.62 1.24 -12.84
N ASN A 16 -17.00 0.60 -11.84
CA ASN A 16 -15.93 1.25 -11.05
C ASN A 16 -14.52 0.82 -11.43
N LYS A 17 -14.06 1.28 -12.60
CA LYS A 17 -12.65 1.34 -12.99
C LYS A 17 -12.01 2.68 -12.58
N LEU A 18 -12.27 3.13 -11.36
CA LEU A 18 -11.41 4.05 -10.61
C LEU A 18 -11.16 3.37 -9.26
N PRO A 19 -9.92 3.36 -8.74
CA PRO A 19 -9.65 2.73 -7.46
C PRO A 19 -10.34 3.55 -6.38
N VAL A 20 -11.56 3.13 -6.02
CA VAL A 20 -12.23 3.57 -4.81
C VAL A 20 -11.21 3.39 -3.70
N LYS A 21 -10.83 4.48 -3.03
CA LYS A 21 -9.95 4.43 -1.87
C LYS A 21 -10.66 3.52 -0.86
N LEU A 22 -10.31 2.25 -0.88
CA LEU A 22 -10.88 1.25 0.02
C LEU A 22 -10.72 1.80 1.44
N SER A 23 -11.78 1.75 2.25
CA SER A 23 -11.69 2.09 3.67
C SER A 23 -10.49 1.36 4.28
N SER A 24 -9.79 1.98 5.23
CA SER A 24 -8.57 1.43 5.84
C SER A 24 -8.78 0.00 6.35
N ILE A 25 -9.98 -0.35 6.81
CA ILE A 25 -10.38 -1.71 7.20
C ILE A 25 -10.31 -2.68 6.00
N ASN A 26 -10.92 -2.33 4.87
CA ASN A 26 -10.91 -3.15 3.65
C ASN A 26 -9.50 -3.30 3.06
N GLN A 27 -8.63 -2.29 3.25
CA GLN A 27 -7.23 -2.37 2.86
C GLN A 27 -6.48 -3.44 3.65
N ILE A 28 -6.67 -3.49 4.97
CA ILE A 28 -6.08 -4.52 5.84
C ILE A 28 -6.57 -5.90 5.45
N GLU A 29 -7.87 -6.08 5.23
CA GLU A 29 -8.42 -7.38 4.76
C GLU A 29 -7.80 -7.83 3.43
N HIS A 30 -7.62 -6.90 2.50
CA HIS A 30 -7.00 -7.22 1.21
C HIS A 30 -5.52 -7.61 1.37
N LEU A 31 -4.78 -6.97 2.28
CA LEU A 31 -3.40 -7.35 2.60
C LEU A 31 -3.34 -8.74 3.23
N LYS A 32 -4.26 -9.06 4.16
CA LYS A 32 -4.37 -10.40 4.74
C LYS A 32 -4.66 -11.48 3.70
N LYS A 33 -5.56 -11.21 2.74
CA LYS A 33 -5.85 -12.13 1.62
C LYS A 33 -4.64 -12.40 0.74
N GLN A 34 -3.68 -11.49 0.69
CA GLN A 34 -2.41 -11.66 -0.04
C GLN A 34 -1.35 -12.45 0.75
N GLY A 35 -1.66 -12.88 1.97
CA GLY A 35 -0.74 -13.62 2.84
C GLY A 35 0.19 -12.73 3.66
N ILE A 36 -0.13 -11.44 3.80
CA ILE A 36 0.64 -10.52 4.67
C ILE A 36 0.18 -10.71 6.11
N THR A 37 1.14 -10.95 6.99
CA THR A 37 0.89 -11.11 8.43
C THR A 37 0.91 -9.76 9.15
N PHE A 38 0.26 -9.70 10.31
CA PHE A 38 0.20 -8.52 11.19
C PHE A 38 0.67 -8.93 12.60
N ASN A 39 1.88 -9.49 12.68
CA ASN A 39 2.37 -10.08 13.92
C ASN A 39 2.95 -9.02 14.87
N LYS A 40 3.55 -7.96 14.32
CA LYS A 40 4.20 -6.89 15.10
C LYS A 40 3.31 -5.67 15.35
N GLN A 41 2.34 -5.41 14.47
CA GLN A 41 1.38 -4.32 14.63
C GLN A 41 -0.04 -4.86 14.68
N SER A 42 -0.84 -4.34 15.62
CA SER A 42 -2.27 -4.62 15.66
C SER A 42 -2.98 -4.00 14.46
N GLU A 43 -4.11 -4.59 14.08
CA GLU A 43 -4.93 -4.11 12.96
C GLU A 43 -5.36 -2.65 13.15
N ASP A 44 -5.72 -2.26 14.39
CA ASP A 44 -6.09 -0.89 14.71
C ASP A 44 -4.92 0.10 14.51
N SER A 45 -3.71 -0.31 14.88
CA SER A 45 -2.50 0.49 14.65
C SER A 45 -2.21 0.63 13.15
N ALA A 46 -2.40 -0.44 12.38
CA ALA A 46 -2.22 -0.43 10.93
C ALA A 46 -3.30 0.42 10.22
N ILE A 47 -4.55 0.39 10.71
CA ILE A 47 -5.65 1.23 10.24
C ILE A 47 -5.35 2.70 10.50
N SER A 48 -4.91 3.02 11.72
CA SER A 48 -4.48 4.38 12.08
C SER A 48 -3.34 4.85 11.17
N TYR A 49 -2.32 4.00 10.98
CA TYR A 49 -1.20 4.28 10.09
C TYR A 49 -1.65 4.56 8.65
N LEU A 50 -2.49 3.71 8.06
CA LEU A 50 -2.99 3.91 6.70
C LEU A 50 -3.93 5.12 6.57
N SER A 51 -4.66 5.46 7.63
CA SER A 51 -5.61 6.59 7.67
C SER A 51 -4.88 7.94 7.78
N THR A 52 -3.94 8.06 8.71
CA THR A 52 -3.20 9.30 8.98
C THR A 52 -2.36 9.74 7.78
N PHE A 53 -1.85 8.77 7.04
CA PHE A 53 -0.76 9.00 6.12
C PHE A 53 -1.12 8.67 4.66
N SER A 54 -2.25 8.01 4.39
CA SER A 54 -2.73 7.71 3.03
C SER A 54 -1.73 6.98 2.12
N TYR A 55 -0.72 6.31 2.67
CA TYR A 55 0.38 5.69 1.91
C TYR A 55 0.10 4.26 1.45
N TYR A 56 -1.17 3.81 1.44
CA TYR A 56 -1.50 2.44 1.07
C TYR A 56 -0.86 2.00 -0.26
N PHE A 57 -0.88 2.85 -1.29
CA PHE A 57 -0.30 2.53 -2.60
C PHE A 57 1.24 2.44 -2.57
N GLU A 58 1.89 3.36 -1.87
CA GLU A 58 3.35 3.40 -1.74
C GLU A 58 3.84 2.20 -0.93
N THR A 59 3.26 1.96 0.25
CA THR A 59 3.50 0.77 1.07
C THR A 59 3.28 -0.52 0.27
N CYS A 60 2.22 -0.57 -0.55
CA CYS A 60 1.94 -1.72 -1.40
C CYS A 60 2.92 -1.90 -2.57
N SER A 61 3.58 -0.84 -3.04
CA SER A 61 4.53 -0.93 -4.15
C SER A 61 5.76 -1.75 -3.77
N TYR A 62 6.19 -1.66 -2.50
CA TYR A 62 7.32 -2.40 -1.94
C TYR A 62 7.05 -3.89 -1.77
N LYS A 63 5.81 -4.35 -1.89
CA LYS A 63 5.48 -5.78 -1.90
C LYS A 63 6.21 -6.54 -3.01
N LYS A 64 6.54 -5.86 -4.12
CA LYS A 64 7.32 -6.44 -5.24
C LYS A 64 8.75 -6.84 -4.83
N LEU A 65 9.29 -6.29 -3.74
CA LEU A 65 10.60 -6.64 -3.21
C LEU A 65 10.61 -8.01 -2.52
N PHE A 66 9.43 -8.55 -2.18
CA PHE A 66 9.29 -9.80 -1.46
C PHE A 66 8.91 -10.94 -2.41
N SER A 67 9.49 -12.11 -2.13
CA SER A 67 9.20 -13.32 -2.89
C SER A 67 7.81 -13.85 -2.55
N LYS A 68 7.12 -14.33 -3.58
CA LYS A 68 5.85 -15.06 -3.43
C LYS A 68 6.11 -16.55 -3.42
N ARG A 69 5.25 -17.30 -2.71
CA ARG A 69 5.23 -18.77 -2.77
C ARG A 69 4.85 -19.20 -4.18
N VAL A 70 5.63 -20.13 -4.73
CA VAL A 70 5.38 -20.77 -6.03
C VAL A 70 5.09 -22.24 -5.76
N GLY A 71 3.85 -22.66 -6.01
CA GLY A 71 3.35 -24.02 -5.82
C GLY A 71 2.74 -24.31 -4.43
N GLY A 72 1.82 -25.28 -4.40
CA GLY A 72 1.11 -25.74 -3.20
C GLY A 72 -0.23 -25.03 -2.94
N SER A 73 -0.86 -25.30 -1.80
CA SER A 73 -2.19 -24.77 -1.45
C SER A 73 -2.22 -23.24 -1.20
N ARG A 74 -1.06 -22.59 -1.08
CA ARG A 74 -0.91 -21.14 -0.84
C ARG A 74 -0.16 -20.43 -1.97
N ASP A 75 -0.23 -20.99 -3.17
CA ASP A 75 0.41 -20.41 -4.36
C ASP A 75 -0.03 -18.96 -4.58
N GLY A 76 0.93 -18.07 -4.84
CA GLY A 76 0.69 -16.64 -5.04
C GLY A 76 0.66 -15.75 -3.79
N GLN A 77 0.75 -16.31 -2.58
CA GLN A 77 0.86 -15.56 -1.32
C GLN A 77 2.31 -15.15 -1.02
N TYR A 78 2.51 -14.04 -0.30
CA TYR A 78 3.86 -13.62 0.11
C TYR A 78 4.47 -14.57 1.15
N ILE A 79 5.79 -14.77 1.08
CA ILE A 79 6.55 -15.57 2.06
C ILE A 79 7.00 -14.64 3.19
N ASP A 80 6.57 -14.95 4.42
CA ASP A 80 7.03 -14.31 5.67
C ASP A 80 7.06 -12.77 5.63
N LEU A 81 6.10 -12.17 4.93
CA LEU A 81 5.95 -10.73 4.81
C LEU A 81 5.02 -10.20 5.90
N ASP A 82 5.58 -9.38 6.79
CA ASP A 82 4.83 -8.63 7.80
C ASP A 82 4.56 -7.20 7.31
N PHE A 83 3.39 -6.66 7.65
CA PHE A 83 3.04 -5.27 7.36
C PHE A 83 4.06 -4.27 7.95
N ASP A 84 4.60 -4.56 9.13
CA ASP A 84 5.66 -3.74 9.76
C ASP A 84 6.90 -3.58 8.86
N GLN A 85 7.27 -4.62 8.10
CA GLN A 85 8.40 -4.54 7.17
C GLN A 85 8.11 -3.56 6.03
N LEU A 86 6.89 -3.57 5.50
CA LEU A 86 6.48 -2.62 4.46
C LEU A 86 6.46 -1.18 4.99
N CYS A 87 5.97 -0.97 6.22
CA CYS A 87 5.98 0.33 6.89
C CYS A 87 7.41 0.87 7.08
N LYS A 88 8.36 0.02 7.46
CA LYS A 88 9.77 0.40 7.64
C LYS A 88 10.44 0.82 6.34
N ILE A 89 10.22 0.07 5.27
CA ILE A 89 10.77 0.41 3.94
C ILE A 89 10.22 1.74 3.47
N GLU A 90 8.91 1.95 3.64
CA GLU A 90 8.26 3.19 3.25
C GLU A 90 8.76 4.39 4.10
N GLN A 91 8.93 4.21 5.42
CA GLN A 91 9.52 5.22 6.29
C GLN A 91 10.95 5.58 5.88
N LEU A 92 11.77 4.58 5.56
CA LEU A 92 13.13 4.78 5.06
C LEU A 92 13.11 5.57 3.75
N ASN A 93 12.22 5.24 2.82
CA ASN A 93 12.08 5.95 1.55
C ASN A 93 11.71 7.42 1.76
N ARG A 94 10.78 7.74 2.66
CA ARG A 94 10.44 9.15 2.98
C ARG A 94 11.63 9.90 3.56
N MET A 95 12.36 9.28 4.50
CA MET A 95 13.56 9.90 5.06
C MET A 95 14.59 10.21 3.97
N PHE A 96 14.74 9.30 3.01
CA PHE A 96 15.61 9.50 1.85
C PHE A 96 15.14 10.64 0.95
N GLN A 97 13.84 10.73 0.66
CA GLN A 97 13.27 11.83 -0.13
C GLN A 97 13.46 13.20 0.55
N ILE A 98 13.26 13.27 1.87
CA ILE A 98 13.51 14.48 2.66
C ILE A 98 14.99 14.86 2.59
N LEU A 99 15.88 13.89 2.77
CA LEU A 99 17.33 14.14 2.69
C LEU A 99 17.74 14.67 1.31
N LEU A 100 17.22 14.08 0.23
CA LEU A 100 17.51 14.50 -1.13
C LEU A 100 17.02 15.94 -1.40
N LEU A 101 15.84 16.29 -0.88
CA LEU A 101 15.30 17.66 -0.97
C LEU A 101 16.21 18.65 -0.23
N LEU A 102 16.65 18.31 0.98
CA LEU A 102 17.56 19.14 1.77
C LEU A 102 18.90 19.34 1.07
N ILE A 103 19.46 18.28 0.48
CA ILE A 103 20.72 18.35 -0.29
C ILE A 103 20.54 19.25 -1.51
N THR A 104 19.43 19.10 -2.25
CA THR A 104 19.13 19.93 -3.43
C THR A 104 19.03 21.40 -3.04
N LEU A 105 18.29 21.70 -1.97
CA LEU A 105 18.15 23.06 -1.46
C LEU A 105 19.48 23.67 -0.98
N ALA A 106 20.33 22.86 -0.35
CA ALA A 106 21.67 23.30 0.07
C ALA A 106 22.54 23.67 -1.15
N ILE A 107 22.50 22.87 -2.22
CA ILE A 107 23.23 23.15 -3.47
C ILE A 107 22.71 24.42 -4.14
N GLU A 108 21.39 24.62 -4.21
CA GLU A 108 20.80 25.85 -4.77
C GLU A 108 21.20 27.09 -3.97
N SER A 109 21.16 26.98 -2.64
CA SER A 109 21.59 28.06 -1.73
C SER A 109 23.07 28.38 -1.88
N MET A 110 23.93 27.37 -2.08
CA MET A 110 25.35 27.59 -2.38
C MET A 110 25.53 28.30 -3.72
N ARG A 111 24.83 27.84 -4.77
CA ARG A 111 24.89 28.47 -6.10
C ARG A 111 24.48 29.94 -6.08
N GLN A 112 23.41 30.29 -5.36
CA GLN A 112 22.95 31.68 -5.23
C GLN A 112 23.95 32.58 -4.51
N LYS A 113 24.72 32.06 -3.55
CA LYS A 113 25.72 32.84 -2.80
C LYS A 113 27.01 33.11 -3.59
N LEU A 114 27.24 32.40 -4.69
CA LEU A 114 28.40 32.54 -5.57
C LEU A 114 28.13 33.43 -6.79
N SER A 115 26.89 33.88 -6.98
CA SER A 115 26.45 34.82 -8.02
C SER A 115 26.25 36.21 -7.47
#